data_AF-Q46I03-F1
#
_entry.id   AF-Q46I03-F1
#
_cell.length_a   1.000
_cell.length_b   1.000
_cell.length_c   1.000
_cell.angle_alpha   90.00
_cell.angle_beta   90.00
_cell.angle_gamma   90.00
#
_symmetry.space_group_name_H-M   'P 1'
#
loop_
_entity.id
_entity.type
_entity.pdbx_description
1 polymer ?
#
loop_
_entity_poly.entity_id
_entity_poly.type
_entity_poly.pdbx_seq_one_letter_code
_entity_poly.pdbx_strand_id
1 'polypeptide(L)'
;MPVLIIGLKIYDRLPEDEQKEFALVERYRTDYFYECYEYENAKGNKNYEWSDRCFKNQEELLEFFGYEMIEDLNLDAVYARRVEMFTDEDEKELMKFCDDGNQIKVMGAN
;
A
#
# COMPACT_ATOMS: atom_id res chain seq x y z
N MET A 1 12.19 -7.74 8.14
CA MET A 1 12.02 -6.27 8.07
C MET A 1 10.56 -6.04 7.79
N PRO A 2 9.83 -5.39 8.71
CA PRO A 2 8.41 -5.15 8.54
C PRO A 2 8.10 -4.41 7.24
N VAL A 3 6.93 -4.71 6.68
CA VAL A 3 6.38 -4.00 5.53
C VAL A 3 5.17 -3.22 6.00
N LEU A 4 5.22 -1.90 5.83
CA LEU A 4 4.09 -1.02 6.04
C LEU A 4 3.31 -0.93 4.73
N ILE A 5 2.01 -1.19 4.79
CA ILE A 5 1.05 -1.04 3.71
C ILE A 5 0.06 0.05 4.09
N ILE A 6 -0.17 0.98 3.17
CA ILE A 6 -1.15 2.05 3.32
C ILE A 6 -2.08 2.13 2.11
N GLY A 7 -3.31 2.57 2.31
CA GLY A 7 -4.24 2.90 1.24
C GLY A 7 -3.98 4.27 0.60
N LEU A 8 -4.54 4.48 -0.60
CA LEU A 8 -4.42 5.69 -1.42
C LEU A 8 -4.70 6.98 -0.64
N LYS A 9 -5.77 6.99 0.17
CA LYS A 9 -6.17 8.17 0.96
C LYS A 9 -5.09 8.63 1.94
N ILE A 10 -4.34 7.68 2.52
CA ILE A 10 -3.21 8.00 3.39
C ILE A 10 -2.03 8.46 2.54
N TYR A 11 -1.71 7.73 1.47
CA TYR A 11 -0.61 8.04 0.57
C TYR A 11 -0.68 9.48 0.04
N ASP A 12 -1.84 9.91 -0.47
CA ASP A 12 -2.06 11.26 -1.03
C ASP A 12 -1.87 12.39 0.00
N ARG A 13 -1.96 12.07 1.29
CA ARG A 13 -1.79 13.02 2.40
C ARG A 13 -0.37 13.05 2.95
N LEU A 14 0.50 12.12 2.56
CA LEU A 14 1.91 12.11 2.96
C LEU A 14 2.72 13.19 2.23
N PRO A 15 3.81 13.71 2.84
CA PRO A 15 4.77 14.56 2.15
C PRO A 15 5.39 13.86 0.93
N GLU A 16 5.74 14.62 -0.13
CA GLU A 16 6.29 14.05 -1.37
C GLU A 16 7.55 13.21 -1.16
N ASP A 17 8.40 13.58 -0.21
CA ASP A 17 9.63 12.84 0.07
C ASP A 17 9.35 11.48 0.72
N GLU A 18 8.29 11.38 1.53
CA GLU A 18 7.85 10.09 2.08
C GLU A 18 7.14 9.24 1.02
N GLN A 19 6.32 9.86 0.16
CA GLN A 19 5.64 9.16 -0.93
C GLN A 19 6.62 8.42 -1.87
N LYS A 20 7.83 8.96 -2.08
CA LYS A 20 8.88 8.34 -2.90
C LYS A 20 9.42 7.04 -2.31
N GLU A 21 9.23 6.80 -1.02
CA GLU A 21 9.67 5.56 -0.36
C GLU A 21 8.70 4.40 -0.55
N PHE A 22 7.46 4.67 -0.93
CA PHE A 22 6.44 3.67 -1.15
C PHE A 22 6.36 3.25 -2.61
N ALA A 23 6.17 1.96 -2.85
CA ALA A 23 5.89 1.40 -4.16
C ALA A 23 4.42 0.99 -4.25
N LEU A 24 3.80 1.20 -5.41
CA LEU A 24 2.46 0.72 -5.68
C LEU A 24 2.41 -0.82 -5.67
N VAL A 25 1.32 -1.40 -5.16
CA VAL A 25 1.05 -2.84 -5.21
C VAL A 25 0.00 -3.07 -6.32
N GLU A 26 0.44 -3.53 -7.49
CA GLU A 26 -0.37 -3.47 -8.72
C GLU A 26 -1.05 -4.80 -9.07
N ARG A 27 -0.52 -5.90 -8.55
CA ARG A 27 -0.90 -7.28 -8.90
C ARG A 27 -2.40 -7.60 -8.86
N TYR A 28 -3.17 -6.85 -8.08
CA TYR A 28 -4.59 -7.10 -7.83
C TYR A 28 -5.51 -6.03 -8.43
N ARG A 29 -4.96 -5.01 -9.08
CA ARG A 29 -5.74 -4.05 -9.87
C ARG A 29 -6.16 -4.69 -11.18
N THR A 30 -7.46 -4.66 -11.45
CA THR A 30 -8.03 -5.31 -12.64
C THR A 30 -8.02 -4.43 -13.89
N ASP A 31 -7.69 -3.15 -13.73
CA ASP A 31 -7.82 -2.10 -14.74
C ASP A 31 -6.50 -1.68 -15.43
N TYR A 32 -5.32 -1.90 -14.82
CA TYR A 32 -4.06 -1.28 -15.27
C TYR A 32 -2.80 -2.16 -15.28
N PHE A 33 -2.90 -3.48 -15.43
CA PHE A 33 -1.75 -4.39 -15.30
C PHE A 33 -0.55 -4.09 -16.24
N TYR A 34 -0.71 -3.31 -17.32
CA TYR A 34 0.36 -3.04 -18.29
C TYR A 34 0.98 -1.62 -18.26
N GLU A 35 0.30 -0.59 -17.74
CA GLU A 35 0.81 0.80 -17.82
C GLU A 35 1.66 1.21 -16.61
N CYS A 36 1.56 0.50 -15.49
CA CYS A 36 2.22 0.91 -14.26
C CYS A 36 3.66 0.38 -14.12
N TYR A 37 4.02 -0.72 -14.81
CA TYR A 37 5.40 -1.24 -14.89
C TYR A 37 6.41 -0.20 -15.38
N GLU A 38 6.05 0.58 -16.40
CA GLU A 38 6.93 1.64 -16.92
C GLU A 38 6.99 2.84 -15.98
N TYR A 39 5.91 3.13 -15.25
CA TYR A 39 5.80 4.27 -14.34
C TYR A 39 6.64 4.11 -13.07
N GLU A 40 6.60 2.96 -12.40
CA GLU A 40 7.39 2.71 -11.18
C GLU A 40 8.88 2.45 -11.49
N ASN A 41 9.19 1.77 -12.59
CA ASN A 41 10.57 1.60 -13.05
C ASN A 41 11.22 2.96 -13.39
N ALA A 42 10.46 3.90 -13.97
CA ALA A 42 10.95 5.26 -14.26
C ALA A 42 11.24 6.09 -12.99
N LYS A 43 10.62 5.77 -11.84
CA LYS A 43 10.89 6.41 -10.54
C LYS A 43 12.15 5.87 -9.84
N GLY A 44 12.74 4.78 -10.32
CA GLY A 44 13.93 4.17 -9.70
C GLY A 44 13.65 3.57 -8.31
N ASN A 45 12.39 3.25 -8.01
CA ASN A 45 11.98 2.79 -6.70
C ASN A 45 12.37 1.32 -6.49
N LYS A 46 13.38 1.08 -5.65
CA LYS A 46 13.90 -0.26 -5.32
C LYS A 46 12.89 -1.15 -4.59
N ASN A 47 11.75 -0.60 -4.14
CA ASN A 47 10.73 -1.33 -3.44
C ASN A 47 9.74 -2.08 -4.35
N TYR A 48 9.76 -1.79 -5.65
CA TYR A 48 8.84 -2.37 -6.63
C TYR A 48 9.03 -3.88 -6.86
N GLU A 49 10.27 -4.41 -6.80
CA GLU A 49 10.53 -5.85 -7.04
C GLU A 49 9.84 -6.80 -6.04
N TRP A 50 9.38 -6.28 -4.90
CA TRP A 50 8.75 -7.07 -3.84
C TRP A 50 7.33 -6.63 -3.46
N SER A 51 6.88 -5.43 -3.85
CA SER A 51 5.55 -4.91 -3.48
C SER A 51 4.42 -5.84 -3.95
N ASP A 52 4.60 -6.50 -5.10
CA ASP A 52 3.69 -7.51 -5.68
C ASP A 52 3.50 -8.81 -4.89
N ARG A 53 4.14 -8.95 -3.72
CA ARG A 53 4.00 -10.12 -2.82
C ARG A 53 3.40 -9.77 -1.47
N CYS A 54 2.84 -8.57 -1.32
CA CYS A 54 2.30 -8.12 -0.06
C CYS A 54 1.02 -8.88 0.35
N PHE A 55 0.20 -9.29 -0.61
CA PHE A 55 -0.99 -10.08 -0.35
C PHE A 55 -0.80 -11.48 -0.94
N LYS A 56 -1.42 -12.50 -0.33
CA LYS A 56 -1.37 -13.88 -0.87
C LYS A 56 -2.34 -14.05 -2.03
N ASN A 57 -3.50 -13.43 -1.92
CA ASN A 57 -4.59 -13.50 -2.87
C ASN A 57 -5.38 -12.19 -2.84
N GLN A 58 -6.36 -12.08 -3.74
CA GLN A 58 -7.22 -10.91 -3.84
C GLN A 58 -8.13 -10.75 -2.61
N GLU A 59 -8.56 -11.86 -1.99
CA GLU A 59 -9.40 -11.83 -0.78
C GLU A 59 -8.72 -11.06 0.36
N GLU A 60 -7.42 -11.29 0.58
CA GLU A 60 -6.65 -10.59 1.62
C GLU A 60 -6.56 -9.07 1.35
N LEU A 61 -6.60 -8.66 0.08
CA LEU A 61 -6.64 -7.25 -0.29
C LEU A 61 -8.03 -6.63 -0.08
N LEU A 62 -9.10 -7.39 -0.39
CA LEU A 62 -10.47 -6.94 -0.12
C LEU A 62 -10.72 -6.81 1.39
N GLU A 63 -10.26 -7.78 2.18
CA GLU A 63 -10.27 -7.70 3.64
C GLU A 63 -9.53 -6.47 4.17
N PHE A 64 -8.38 -6.13 3.56
CA PHE A 64 -7.62 -4.93 3.92
C PHE A 64 -8.46 -3.66 3.72
N PHE A 65 -9.19 -3.52 2.61
CA PHE A 65 -10.06 -2.37 2.41
C PHE A 65 -11.42 -2.46 3.14
N GLY A 66 -11.78 -3.64 3.65
CA GLY A 66 -13.11 -3.92 4.19
C GLY A 66 -14.18 -4.07 3.11
N TYR A 67 -13.80 -4.47 1.90
CA TYR A 67 -14.71 -4.72 0.78
C TYR A 67 -15.13 -6.19 0.71
N GLU A 68 -16.37 -6.42 0.29
CA GLU A 68 -16.87 -7.76 -0.02
C GLU A 68 -16.71 -8.09 -1.52
N MET A 69 -16.70 -7.07 -2.38
CA MET A 69 -16.75 -7.19 -3.83
C MET A 69 -15.55 -6.50 -4.49
N ILE A 70 -15.03 -7.08 -5.58
CA ILE A 70 -13.86 -6.55 -6.29
C ILE A 70 -14.16 -5.24 -7.01
N GLU A 71 -15.40 -5.02 -7.40
CA GLU A 71 -15.85 -3.82 -8.10
C GLU A 71 -15.64 -2.55 -7.26
N ASP A 72 -15.66 -2.68 -5.93
CA ASP A 72 -15.41 -1.59 -4.99
C ASP A 72 -13.91 -1.24 -4.90
N LEU A 73 -13.02 -2.17 -5.25
CA LEU A 73 -11.56 -1.99 -5.20
C LEU A 73 -11.04 -1.02 -6.27
N ASN A 74 -11.78 -0.84 -7.38
CA ASN A 74 -11.31 -0.06 -8.52
C ASN A 74 -11.06 1.43 -8.20
N LEU A 75 -11.58 1.92 -7.07
CA LEU A 75 -11.38 3.30 -6.61
C LEU A 75 -10.18 3.45 -5.67
N ASP A 76 -9.59 2.36 -5.18
CA ASP A 76 -8.59 2.38 -4.13
C ASP A 76 -7.31 1.62 -4.53
N ALA A 77 -6.17 2.20 -4.15
CA ALA A 77 -4.84 1.66 -4.39
C ALA A 77 -4.10 1.43 -3.07
N VAL A 78 -3.18 0.47 -3.06
CA VAL A 78 -2.32 0.15 -1.91
C VAL A 78 -0.87 0.39 -2.24
N TYR A 79 -0.15 0.92 -1.26
CA TYR A 79 1.24 1.31 -1.36
C TYR A 79 2.04 0.66 -0.24
N ALA A 80 3.21 0.12 -0.56
CA ALA A 80 4.04 -0.61 0.38
C ALA A 80 5.45 0.00 0.51
N ARG A 81 5.95 0.09 1.74
CA ARG A 81 7.37 0.38 2.03
C ARG A 81 7.92 -0.57 3.07
N ARG A 82 9.21 -0.89 2.97
CA ARG A 82 9.94 -1.56 4.06
C ARG A 82 10.30 -0.52 5.11
N VAL A 83 10.13 -0.89 6.37
CA VAL A 83 10.52 -0.06 7.51
C VAL A 83 11.43 -0.88 8.42
N GLU A 84 12.45 -0.24 9.00
CA GLU A 84 13.32 -0.93 9.96
C GLU A 84 12.56 -1.27 11.25
N MET A 85 11.76 -0.32 11.72
CA MET A 85 10.87 -0.43 12.88
C MET A 85 9.57 0.30 12.56
N PHE A 86 8.45 -0.21 13.09
CA PHE A 86 7.16 0.47 13.07
C PHE A 86 6.62 0.46 14.49
N THR A 87 6.26 1.63 15.00
CA THR A 87 5.84 1.83 16.38
C THR A 87 4.37 2.22 16.46
N ASP A 88 3.77 2.07 17.65
CA ASP A 88 2.42 2.56 17.93
C ASP A 88 2.27 4.07 17.70
N GLU A 89 3.36 4.84 17.80
CA GLU A 89 3.35 6.29 17.50
C GLU A 89 3.24 6.53 16.00
N ASP A 90 3.99 5.78 15.19
CA ASP A 90 3.89 5.84 13.72
C ASP A 90 2.49 5.48 13.25
N GLU A 91 1.89 4.44 13.85
CA GLU A 91 0.51 4.04 13.56
C GLU A 91 -0.47 5.16 13.89
N LYS A 92 -0.35 5.79 15.08
CA LYS A 92 -1.22 6.89 15.50
C LYS A 92 -1.09 8.11 14.59
N GLU A 93 0.11 8.44 14.12
CA GLU A 93 0.31 9.53 13.17
C GLU A 93 -0.38 9.23 11.84
N LEU A 94 -0.22 8.01 11.31
CA LEU A 94 -0.85 7.61 10.05
C LEU A 94 -2.38 7.49 10.18
N MET A 95 -2.90 7.05 11.33
CA MET A 95 -4.34 6.99 11.59
C MET A 95 -5.02 8.36 11.49
N LYS A 96 -4.30 9.49 11.67
CA LYS A 96 -4.86 10.83 11.46
C LYS A 96 -5.25 11.10 10.02
N PHE A 97 -4.63 10.39 9.06
CA PHE A 97 -4.93 10.47 7.64
C PHE A 97 -5.94 9.42 7.19
N CYS A 98 -6.41 8.57 8.10
CA CYS A 98 -7.24 7.43 7.84
C CYS A 98 -8.71 7.81 8.10
N ASP A 99 -9.54 7.84 7.04
CA ASP A 99 -10.97 8.13 7.21
C ASP A 99 -11.72 6.93 7.82
N ASP A 100 -11.22 5.70 7.58
CA ASP A 100 -11.69 4.43 8.14
C ASP A 100 -10.47 3.57 8.47
N GLY A 101 -10.31 3.10 9.73
CA GLY A 101 -9.09 2.47 10.28
C GLY A 101 -8.51 1.24 9.57
N ASN A 102 -9.12 0.80 8.46
CA ASN A 102 -8.70 -0.34 7.66
C ASN A 102 -7.58 -0.01 6.65
N GLN A 103 -7.17 1.26 6.49
CA GLN A 103 -6.19 1.65 5.45
C GLN A 103 -4.71 1.50 5.87
N ILE A 104 -4.39 0.85 7.00
CA ILE A 104 -3.03 0.64 7.49
C ILE A 104 -2.84 -0.82 7.89
N LYS A 105 -1.78 -1.47 7.39
CA LYS A 105 -1.41 -2.84 7.79
C LYS A 105 0.10 -2.98 7.83
N VAL A 106 0.58 -3.69 8.85
CA VAL A 106 2.00 -4.02 9.00
C VAL A 106 2.17 -5.52 8.89
N MET A 107 3.08 -5.97 8.04
CA MET A 107 3.38 -7.39 7.88
C MET A 107 4.79 -7.71 8.33
N GLY A 108 4.96 -8.87 8.97
CA GLY A 108 6.26 -9.33 9.44
C GLY A 108 6.83 -8.52 10.61
N ALA A 109 5.99 -7.72 11.29
CA ALA A 109 6.23 -7.30 12.66
C ALA A 109 5.90 -8.50 13.57
N ASN A 110 6.88 -8.91 14.39
CA ASN A 110 6.72 -9.96 15.40
C ASN A 110 6.32 -9.33 16.74
#